data_AF-A0A7W1N3V8-F1
#
_entry.id   AF-A0A7W1N3V8-F1
#
_cell.length_a   1.000
_cell.length_b   1.000
_cell.length_c   1.000
_cell.angle_alpha   90.00
_cell.angle_beta   90.00
_cell.angle_gamma   90.00
#
_symmetry.space_group_name_H-M   'P 1'
#
loop_
_entity.id
_entity.type
_entity.pdbx_description
1 polymer ?
#
loop_
_entity_poly.entity_id
_entity_poly.type
_entity_poly.pdbx_seq_one_letter_code
_entity_poly.pdbx_strand_id
1 'polypeptide(L)'
;MRRSAPKRARLPARLWAALALLAAALALVGPAAAGTGMFVGAAEDDARSLDPLTTKAKLDLAAIAGLGTIRMTVIWSPGETAVGGDDLVALQNATTAAQFDGIRLIVSIYPRDRRTTPLNSRARGEFAQFAASIARTFPGISDFIVGNEPNLNLFWMPQFSPSGRDLAAPAYELLLAKTYDALKSVSPDINVIGGALSPRGQDKRVAARQTHSPTAFIADLGAAYRVTKRTRPIMDMFAIHPYLIPSRLPPTFAHPNTTTIGIADYPKLVSLLIKAFAKTGQPGAALPIIYDEFGYQSIVPTAKRRFYSNLGTPAAADAITEPRQALYYRQAIALVACQPTVAGMLIFHVVDERDADAWQSGVYYADGTPKTSLDGVRQSALAARDGTDGGCAKDKTVDPFESVAFHVPPPAPAPLRVELGCTVGCTYTARVTDLTDGEDVAHVEGEGSGPIDISLTSETIPPGVYQYALRVFVVGKPGTAVTRFSEPFTIEAAPPPPPDPTIDPPLPTPAPAPPPVPLLPLTASL
;
A
#
# COMPACT_ATOMS: atom_id res chain seq x y z
N MET A 1 42.11 -44.42 -53.58
CA MET A 1 41.33 -43.33 -52.96
C MET A 1 41.51 -43.39 -51.44
N ARG A 2 42.37 -42.55 -50.85
CA ARG A 2 42.49 -42.40 -49.39
C ARG A 2 41.80 -41.09 -48.98
N ARG A 3 40.76 -41.18 -48.13
CA ARG A 3 40.05 -40.01 -47.58
C ARG A 3 40.85 -39.44 -46.40
N SER A 4 41.15 -38.15 -46.47
CA SER A 4 41.80 -37.37 -45.42
C SER A 4 40.78 -36.90 -44.37
N ALA A 5 41.07 -37.11 -43.09
CA ALA A 5 40.24 -36.64 -41.97
C ALA A 5 40.37 -35.11 -41.75
N PRO A 6 39.32 -34.42 -41.26
CA PRO A 6 39.38 -32.98 -41.03
C PRO A 6 40.16 -32.64 -39.75
N LYS A 7 41.03 -31.62 -39.84
CA LYS A 7 41.79 -31.09 -38.71
C LYS A 7 40.86 -30.30 -37.78
N ARG A 8 40.84 -30.65 -36.49
CA ARG A 8 40.16 -29.86 -35.44
C ARG A 8 40.85 -28.49 -35.30
N ALA A 9 40.12 -27.41 -35.54
CA ALA A 9 40.59 -26.05 -35.29
C ALA A 9 40.82 -25.86 -33.78
N ARG A 10 42.06 -25.53 -33.38
CA ARG A 10 42.38 -25.16 -32.00
C ARG A 10 42.15 -23.66 -31.85
N LEU A 11 41.16 -23.29 -31.02
CA LEU A 11 40.94 -21.90 -30.62
C LEU A 11 42.20 -21.33 -29.94
N PRO A 12 42.57 -20.06 -30.19
CA PRO A 12 43.78 -19.46 -29.64
C PRO A 12 43.70 -19.36 -28.12
N ALA A 13 44.82 -19.61 -27.42
CA ALA A 13 44.90 -19.65 -25.95
C ALA A 13 44.36 -18.39 -25.24
N ARG A 14 44.41 -17.23 -25.92
CA ARG A 14 43.85 -15.96 -25.41
C ARG A 14 42.32 -15.96 -25.32
N LEU A 15 41.64 -16.70 -26.20
CA LEU A 15 40.18 -16.84 -26.18
C LEU A 15 39.74 -17.74 -25.02
N TRP A 16 40.53 -18.78 -24.71
CA TRP A 16 40.31 -19.61 -23.52
C TRP A 16 40.55 -18.84 -22.22
N ALA A 17 41.57 -17.97 -22.17
CA ALA A 17 41.81 -17.10 -21.01
C ALA A 17 40.69 -16.07 -20.81
N ALA A 18 40.17 -15.48 -21.90
CA ALA A 18 39.04 -14.55 -21.83
C ALA A 18 37.74 -15.25 -21.40
N LEU A 19 37.46 -16.45 -21.93
CA LEU A 19 36.31 -17.27 -21.52
C LEU A 19 36.42 -17.74 -20.07
N ALA A 20 37.62 -18.08 -19.60
CA ALA A 20 37.85 -18.45 -18.20
C ALA A 20 37.71 -17.26 -17.24
N LEU A 21 38.16 -16.06 -17.64
CA LEU A 21 37.94 -14.82 -16.89
C LEU A 21 36.46 -14.42 -16.87
N LEU A 22 35.73 -14.59 -17.97
CA LEU A 22 34.30 -14.33 -18.03
C LEU A 22 33.51 -15.34 -17.20
N ALA A 23 33.88 -16.63 -17.23
CA ALA A 23 33.28 -17.67 -16.40
C ALA A 23 33.61 -17.49 -14.92
N ALA A 24 34.82 -17.03 -14.57
CA ALA A 24 35.20 -16.68 -13.20
C ALA A 24 34.47 -15.42 -12.70
N ALA A 25 34.23 -14.43 -13.58
CA ALA A 25 33.42 -13.25 -13.26
C ALA A 25 31.92 -13.60 -13.08
N LEU A 26 31.40 -14.55 -13.86
CA LEU A 26 30.04 -15.09 -13.70
C LEU A 26 29.90 -15.98 -12.46
N ALA A 27 30.96 -16.68 -12.03
CA ALA A 27 30.98 -17.50 -10.82
C ALA A 27 31.14 -16.69 -9.51
N LEU A 28 31.53 -15.41 -9.61
CA LEU A 28 31.60 -14.48 -8.47
C LEU A 28 30.29 -13.73 -8.21
N VAL A 29 29.28 -13.88 -9.07
CA VAL A 29 27.91 -13.47 -8.78
C VAL A 29 27.27 -14.61 -7.99
N GLY A 30 27.47 -14.62 -6.66
CA GLY A 30 26.61 -15.42 -5.79
C GLY A 30 25.14 -15.04 -6.02
N PRO A 31 24.17 -15.93 -5.72
CA PRO A 31 22.77 -15.51 -5.71
C PRO A 31 22.68 -14.24 -4.85
N ALA A 32 22.24 -13.14 -5.44
CA ALA A 32 21.86 -11.98 -4.65
C ALA A 32 20.73 -12.49 -3.76
N ALA A 33 21.03 -12.72 -2.49
CA ALA A 33 19.98 -12.93 -1.51
C ALA A 33 19.20 -11.61 -1.49
N ALA A 34 18.06 -11.58 -2.20
CA ALA A 34 17.06 -10.56 -1.97
C ALA A 34 16.74 -10.65 -0.47
N GLY A 35 16.99 -9.57 0.27
CA GLY A 35 16.48 -9.47 1.63
C GLY A 35 14.96 -9.54 1.60
N THR A 36 14.35 -9.79 2.74
CA THR A 36 12.91 -9.63 2.90
C THR A 36 12.54 -8.15 2.74
N GLY A 37 11.63 -7.83 1.81
CA GLY A 37 11.20 -6.49 1.50
C GLY A 37 10.20 -5.91 2.50
N MET A 38 9.77 -4.68 2.24
CA MET A 38 8.65 -4.03 2.95
C MET A 38 7.83 -3.19 2.00
N PHE A 39 6.57 -2.91 2.33
CA PHE A 39 5.84 -1.92 1.53
C PHE A 39 6.31 -0.50 1.87
N VAL A 40 6.48 0.30 0.82
CA VAL A 40 6.78 1.74 0.92
C VAL A 40 5.70 2.48 0.16
N GLY A 41 5.14 3.50 0.79
CA GLY A 41 3.96 4.18 0.27
C GLY A 41 3.83 5.61 0.78
N ALA A 42 2.61 6.15 0.69
CA ALA A 42 2.25 7.44 1.27
C ALA A 42 0.92 7.39 2.02
N ALA A 43 0.79 8.22 3.04
CA ALA A 43 -0.52 8.69 3.48
C ALA A 43 -0.89 9.88 2.59
N GLU A 44 -1.97 9.76 1.83
CA GLU A 44 -2.32 10.71 0.78
C GLU A 44 -3.83 10.70 0.51
N ASP A 45 -4.43 11.88 0.60
CA ASP A 45 -5.86 12.09 0.35
C ASP A 45 -6.11 12.83 -0.97
N ASP A 46 -5.08 13.31 -1.68
CA ASP A 46 -5.23 13.97 -2.98
C ASP A 46 -5.93 13.10 -4.04
N ALA A 47 -5.80 11.76 -3.93
CA ALA A 47 -6.47 10.80 -4.83
C ALA A 47 -7.95 10.57 -4.48
N ARG A 48 -8.44 11.07 -3.35
CA ARG A 48 -9.82 10.93 -2.88
C ARG A 48 -10.72 11.96 -3.60
N SER A 49 -10.99 11.70 -4.87
CA SER A 49 -11.75 12.57 -5.77
C SER A 49 -13.01 11.88 -6.31
N LEU A 50 -14.04 12.69 -6.56
CA LEU A 50 -15.25 12.26 -7.27
C LEU A 50 -15.01 12.08 -8.78
N ASP A 51 -13.97 12.73 -9.31
CA ASP A 51 -13.55 12.58 -10.70
C ASP A 51 -12.52 11.44 -10.83
N PRO A 52 -12.85 10.34 -11.54
CA PRO A 52 -11.96 9.19 -11.69
C PRO A 52 -10.65 9.55 -12.40
N LEU A 53 -10.65 10.52 -13.33
CA LEU A 53 -9.43 10.93 -14.03
C LEU A 53 -8.46 11.65 -13.09
N THR A 54 -8.99 12.52 -12.23
CA THR A 54 -8.20 13.14 -11.16
C THR A 54 -7.64 12.09 -10.19
N THR A 55 -8.46 11.14 -9.74
CA THR A 55 -7.99 10.04 -8.87
C THR A 55 -6.86 9.25 -9.52
N LYS A 56 -7.03 8.85 -10.79
CA LYS A 56 -6.00 8.13 -11.54
C LYS A 56 -4.71 8.93 -11.67
N ALA A 57 -4.81 10.19 -12.08
CA ALA A 57 -3.65 11.07 -12.23
C ALA A 57 -2.87 11.27 -10.91
N LYS A 58 -3.55 11.23 -9.76
CA LYS A 58 -2.90 11.34 -8.44
C LYS A 58 -2.23 10.04 -8.01
N LEU A 59 -2.84 8.89 -8.29
CA LEU A 59 -2.22 7.59 -8.05
C LEU A 59 -1.04 7.32 -9.00
N ASP A 60 -1.08 7.84 -10.23
CA ASP A 60 0.06 7.84 -11.16
C ASP A 60 1.29 8.54 -10.56
N LEU A 61 1.10 9.68 -9.90
CA LEU A 61 2.21 10.36 -9.21
C LEU A 61 2.83 9.49 -8.12
N ALA A 62 2.01 8.78 -7.35
CA ALA A 62 2.50 7.84 -6.35
C ALA A 62 3.28 6.68 -6.99
N ALA A 63 2.73 6.06 -8.04
CA ALA A 63 3.38 4.97 -8.76
C ALA A 63 4.72 5.42 -9.38
N ILE A 64 4.76 6.59 -10.02
CA ILE A 64 5.98 7.19 -10.58
C ILE A 64 7.02 7.45 -9.49
N ALA A 65 6.60 7.88 -8.29
CA ALA A 65 7.48 8.04 -7.13
C ALA A 65 7.93 6.72 -6.49
N GLY A 66 7.51 5.56 -7.00
CA GLY A 66 7.84 4.24 -6.46
C GLY A 66 7.02 3.83 -5.23
N LEU A 67 6.01 4.63 -4.87
CA LEU A 67 5.17 4.46 -3.69
C LEU A 67 4.02 3.50 -4.01
N GLY A 68 4.20 2.23 -3.65
CA GLY A 68 3.27 1.13 -4.00
C GLY A 68 2.15 0.92 -2.98
N THR A 69 1.94 1.85 -2.06
CA THR A 69 0.88 1.77 -1.05
C THR A 69 0.34 3.17 -0.78
N ILE A 70 -0.97 3.32 -0.74
CA ILE A 70 -1.64 4.59 -0.41
C ILE A 70 -2.61 4.38 0.73
N ARG A 71 -2.40 5.15 1.81
CA ARG A 71 -3.33 5.25 2.92
C ARG A 71 -4.19 6.48 2.73
N MET A 72 -5.50 6.27 2.64
CA MET A 72 -6.51 7.33 2.51
C MET A 72 -7.41 7.39 3.73
N THR A 73 -7.90 8.57 4.03
CA THR A 73 -8.83 8.86 5.10
C THR A 73 -10.27 8.57 4.67
N VAL A 74 -11.05 8.03 5.59
CA VAL A 74 -12.50 8.01 5.58
C VAL A 74 -13.02 8.57 6.90
N ILE A 75 -13.87 9.59 6.82
CA ILE A 75 -14.41 10.27 8.00
C ILE A 75 -15.73 9.64 8.39
N TRP A 76 -15.81 9.13 9.62
CA TRP A 76 -17.03 8.57 10.19
C TRP A 76 -17.77 9.57 11.08
N SER A 77 -19.10 9.51 11.05
CA SER A 77 -20.01 10.34 11.85
C SER A 77 -21.01 9.47 12.62
N PRO A 78 -21.43 9.88 13.84
CA PRO A 78 -22.42 9.13 14.62
C PRO A 78 -23.72 8.86 13.83
N GLY A 79 -24.21 7.63 13.91
CA GLY A 79 -25.37 7.16 13.14
C GLY A 79 -25.05 6.53 11.78
N GLU A 80 -23.84 6.73 11.24
CA GLU A 80 -23.44 6.08 9.98
C GLU A 80 -23.08 4.62 10.24
N THR A 81 -23.70 3.71 9.47
CA THR A 81 -23.47 2.25 9.55
C THR A 81 -23.08 1.64 8.21
N ALA A 82 -23.12 2.42 7.13
CA ALA A 82 -22.75 2.00 5.79
C ALA A 82 -22.05 3.14 5.04
N VAL A 83 -21.07 2.80 4.21
CA VAL A 83 -20.44 3.74 3.27
C VAL A 83 -21.47 4.21 2.24
N GLY A 84 -21.44 5.49 1.92
CA GLY A 84 -22.36 6.14 1.00
C GLY A 84 -21.84 7.50 0.57
N GLY A 85 -22.63 8.22 -0.24
CA GLY A 85 -22.28 9.57 -0.70
C GLY A 85 -20.94 9.63 -1.41
N ASP A 86 -20.20 10.70 -1.17
CA ASP A 86 -18.91 10.99 -1.81
C ASP A 86 -17.85 9.92 -1.52
N ASP A 87 -17.87 9.34 -0.31
CA ASP A 87 -16.93 8.28 0.09
C ASP A 87 -17.10 7.02 -0.74
N LEU A 88 -18.34 6.66 -1.09
CA LEU A 88 -18.61 5.52 -1.96
C LEU A 88 -17.98 5.73 -3.35
N VAL A 89 -18.17 6.92 -3.93
CA VAL A 89 -17.65 7.25 -5.27
C VAL A 89 -16.13 7.36 -5.25
N ALA A 90 -15.55 8.06 -4.26
CA ALA A 90 -14.11 8.24 -4.16
C ALA A 90 -13.38 6.92 -3.92
N LEU A 91 -13.92 6.03 -3.07
CA LEU A 91 -13.32 4.70 -2.84
C LEU A 91 -13.46 3.77 -4.04
N GLN A 92 -14.55 3.87 -4.81
CA GLN A 92 -14.69 3.15 -6.07
C GLN A 92 -13.60 3.58 -7.06
N ASN A 93 -13.49 4.89 -7.30
CA ASN A 93 -12.48 5.46 -8.20
C ASN A 93 -11.05 5.08 -7.76
N ALA A 94 -10.76 5.18 -6.46
CA ALA A 94 -9.45 4.88 -5.93
C ALA A 94 -9.13 3.39 -6.03
N THR A 95 -10.09 2.50 -5.77
CA THR A 95 -9.93 1.05 -5.88
C THR A 95 -9.60 0.66 -7.32
N THR A 96 -10.37 1.14 -8.28
CA THR A 96 -10.14 0.87 -9.72
C THR A 96 -8.78 1.39 -10.16
N ALA A 97 -8.44 2.64 -9.84
CA ALA A 97 -7.16 3.23 -10.24
C ALA A 97 -5.96 2.55 -9.54
N ALA A 98 -6.10 2.16 -8.28
CA ALA A 98 -5.05 1.45 -7.55
C ALA A 98 -4.79 0.05 -8.11
N GLN A 99 -5.83 -0.66 -8.56
CA GLN A 99 -5.66 -1.94 -9.27
C GLN A 99 -4.81 -1.77 -10.54
N PHE A 100 -5.14 -0.78 -11.38
CA PHE A 100 -4.36 -0.48 -12.59
C PHE A 100 -2.88 -0.20 -12.30
N ASP A 101 -2.58 0.53 -11.22
CA ASP A 101 -1.20 0.92 -10.88
C ASP A 101 -0.49 -0.08 -9.96
N GLY A 102 -1.16 -1.20 -9.62
CA GLY A 102 -0.65 -2.18 -8.66
C GLY A 102 -0.40 -1.61 -7.25
N ILE A 103 -1.16 -0.59 -6.87
CA ILE A 103 -1.07 0.10 -5.58
C ILE A 103 -1.92 -0.63 -4.53
N ARG A 104 -1.33 -0.90 -3.38
CA ARG A 104 -2.06 -1.37 -2.19
C ARG A 104 -2.81 -0.20 -1.55
N LEU A 105 -4.11 -0.36 -1.29
CA LEU A 105 -4.87 0.63 -0.53
C LEU A 105 -4.99 0.26 0.95
N ILE A 106 -4.84 1.28 1.80
CA ILE A 106 -5.15 1.24 3.23
C ILE A 106 -6.20 2.31 3.51
N VAL A 107 -7.29 1.96 4.20
CA VAL A 107 -8.32 2.93 4.59
C VAL A 107 -8.22 3.21 6.09
N SER A 108 -7.95 4.46 6.45
CA SER A 108 -7.97 4.93 7.83
C SER A 108 -9.32 5.56 8.14
N ILE A 109 -10.06 4.95 9.06
CA ILE A 109 -11.40 5.40 9.45
C ILE A 109 -11.30 6.06 10.80
N TYR A 110 -11.71 7.33 10.92
CA TYR A 110 -11.75 8.00 12.21
C TYR A 110 -12.90 8.99 12.34
N PRO A 111 -13.30 9.35 13.57
CA PRO A 111 -14.43 10.25 13.79
C PRO A 111 -14.16 11.63 13.21
N ARG A 112 -15.22 12.25 12.68
CA ARG A 112 -15.19 13.61 12.11
C ARG A 112 -14.52 14.64 13.00
N ASP A 113 -14.67 14.51 14.31
CA ASP A 113 -13.99 15.37 15.26
C ASP A 113 -13.82 14.71 16.62
N ARG A 114 -12.94 15.29 17.46
CA ARG A 114 -12.66 14.80 18.81
C ARG A 114 -13.88 14.60 19.72
N ARG A 115 -15.01 15.28 19.49
CA ARG A 115 -16.22 15.20 20.34
C ARG A 115 -17.15 14.07 19.91
N THR A 116 -16.96 13.51 18.73
CA THR A 116 -17.80 12.44 18.17
C THR A 116 -17.15 11.05 18.30
N THR A 117 -16.17 10.91 19.18
CA THR A 117 -15.51 9.63 19.45
C THR A 117 -16.51 8.52 19.88
N PRO A 118 -16.34 7.27 19.43
CA PRO A 118 -17.20 6.15 19.80
C PRO A 118 -17.04 5.70 21.27
N LEU A 119 -17.60 6.48 22.21
CA LEU A 119 -17.42 6.24 23.66
C LEU A 119 -18.40 5.21 24.26
N ASN A 120 -19.53 4.95 23.61
CA ASN A 120 -20.57 4.03 24.11
C ASN A 120 -20.80 2.85 23.16
N SER A 121 -21.52 1.83 23.63
CA SER A 121 -21.74 0.58 22.89
C SER A 121 -22.42 0.79 21.54
N ARG A 122 -23.40 1.69 21.45
CA ARG A 122 -24.11 2.01 20.21
C ARG A 122 -23.17 2.63 19.19
N ALA A 123 -22.48 3.71 19.55
CA ALA A 123 -21.57 4.42 18.64
C ALA A 123 -20.42 3.51 18.15
N ARG A 124 -19.89 2.64 19.01
CA ARG A 124 -18.88 1.64 18.59
C ARG A 124 -19.46 0.61 17.63
N GLY A 125 -20.71 0.21 17.84
CA GLY A 125 -21.43 -0.68 16.93
C GLY A 125 -21.63 -0.06 15.56
N GLU A 126 -22.07 1.21 15.51
CA GLU A 126 -22.26 1.98 14.28
C GLU A 126 -20.93 2.12 13.51
N PHE A 127 -19.86 2.57 14.19
CA PHE A 127 -18.52 2.65 13.60
C PHE A 127 -18.04 1.30 13.03
N ALA A 128 -18.19 0.22 13.80
CA ALA A 128 -17.74 -1.10 13.38
C ALA A 128 -18.54 -1.63 12.18
N GLN A 129 -19.85 -1.36 12.12
CA GLN A 129 -20.69 -1.70 10.97
C GLN A 129 -20.31 -0.89 9.74
N PHE A 130 -20.01 0.40 9.91
CA PHE A 130 -19.54 1.27 8.84
C PHE A 130 -18.21 0.76 8.26
N ALA A 131 -17.22 0.44 9.09
CA ALA A 131 -15.97 -0.17 8.63
C ALA A 131 -16.20 -1.49 7.89
N ALA A 132 -17.03 -2.38 8.44
CA ALA A 132 -17.40 -3.64 7.80
C ALA A 132 -18.21 -3.46 6.50
N SER A 133 -18.90 -2.33 6.31
CA SER A 133 -19.58 -2.02 5.06
C SER A 133 -18.58 -1.67 3.96
N ILE A 134 -17.53 -0.91 4.25
CA ILE A 134 -16.48 -0.58 3.28
C ILE A 134 -15.80 -1.86 2.82
N ALA A 135 -15.43 -2.74 3.75
CA ALA A 135 -14.80 -4.02 3.42
C ALA A 135 -15.68 -4.94 2.55
N ARG A 136 -17.01 -4.90 2.71
CA ARG A 136 -17.95 -5.67 1.88
C ARG A 136 -18.13 -5.05 0.50
N THR A 137 -18.22 -3.73 0.43
CA THR A 137 -18.43 -3.00 -0.82
C THR A 137 -17.18 -2.98 -1.69
N PHE A 138 -15.99 -2.93 -1.09
CA PHE A 138 -14.71 -2.87 -1.78
C PHE A 138 -13.77 -4.00 -1.33
N PRO A 139 -13.96 -5.24 -1.82
CA PRO A 139 -13.14 -6.39 -1.43
C PRO A 139 -11.64 -6.24 -1.74
N GLY A 140 -11.27 -5.34 -2.67
CA GLY A 140 -9.88 -4.99 -2.96
C GLY A 140 -9.18 -4.21 -1.83
N ILE A 141 -9.95 -3.64 -0.89
CA ILE A 141 -9.44 -2.94 0.29
C ILE A 141 -9.39 -3.94 1.45
N SER A 142 -8.19 -4.39 1.78
CA SER A 142 -7.96 -5.41 2.81
C SER A 142 -7.29 -4.89 4.08
N ASP A 143 -7.02 -3.59 4.17
CA ASP A 143 -6.23 -2.99 5.24
C ASP A 143 -6.97 -1.78 5.83
N PHE A 144 -7.31 -1.86 7.10
CA PHE A 144 -8.11 -0.84 7.78
C PHE A 144 -7.43 -0.33 9.04
N ILE A 145 -7.10 0.95 9.07
CA ILE A 145 -6.64 1.64 10.28
C ILE A 145 -7.86 2.15 11.04
N VAL A 146 -7.98 1.75 12.31
CA VAL A 146 -9.10 2.13 13.17
C VAL A 146 -8.69 3.29 14.07
N GLY A 147 -9.28 4.46 13.82
CA GLY A 147 -8.94 5.71 14.51
C GLY A 147 -7.74 6.43 13.90
N ASN A 148 -7.43 7.60 14.47
CA ASN A 148 -6.25 8.40 14.18
C ASN A 148 -5.81 9.07 15.48
N GLU A 149 -4.54 8.91 15.84
CA GLU A 149 -3.90 9.51 17.02
C GLU A 149 -4.82 9.58 18.27
N PRO A 150 -5.32 8.43 18.77
CA PRO A 150 -6.21 8.43 19.93
C PRO A 150 -5.54 8.96 21.21
N ASN A 151 -4.21 9.11 21.21
CA ASN A 151 -3.43 9.77 22.25
C ASN A 151 -3.36 11.31 22.12
N LEU A 152 -4.06 11.89 21.15
CA LEU A 152 -4.06 13.32 20.86
C LEU A 152 -5.48 13.92 20.95
N ASN A 153 -5.66 14.98 21.75
CA ASN A 153 -6.97 15.63 21.88
C ASN A 153 -7.51 16.30 20.60
N LEU A 154 -6.72 16.37 19.53
CA LEU A 154 -7.22 16.81 18.23
C LEU A 154 -8.20 15.80 17.64
N PHE A 155 -7.95 14.51 17.85
CA PHE A 155 -8.71 13.41 17.26
C PHE A 155 -9.55 12.64 18.27
N TRP A 156 -9.17 12.66 19.55
CA TRP A 156 -9.88 11.88 20.56
C TRP A 156 -10.11 12.63 21.86
N MET A 157 -11.37 12.79 22.25
CA MET A 157 -11.73 13.24 23.59
C MET A 157 -12.78 12.34 24.23
N PRO A 158 -12.81 12.23 25.57
CA PRO A 158 -11.84 12.82 26.52
C PRO A 158 -10.52 12.04 26.59
N GLN A 159 -9.42 12.74 26.92
CA GLN A 159 -8.12 12.12 27.17
C GLN A 159 -7.96 11.64 28.62
N PHE A 160 -8.37 12.47 29.58
CA PHE A 160 -8.22 12.21 31.01
C PHE A 160 -9.52 12.46 31.77
N SER A 161 -9.70 11.73 32.87
CA SER A 161 -10.70 12.05 33.89
C SER A 161 -10.26 13.25 34.74
N PRO A 162 -11.17 13.84 35.55
CA PRO A 162 -10.79 14.93 36.46
C PRO A 162 -9.64 14.56 37.43
N SER A 163 -9.57 13.29 37.84
CA SER A 163 -8.50 12.77 38.71
C SER A 163 -7.22 12.39 37.95
N GLY A 164 -7.16 12.58 36.63
CA GLY A 164 -5.97 12.29 35.82
C GLY A 164 -5.83 10.84 35.35
N ARG A 165 -6.82 9.98 35.62
CA ARG A 165 -6.87 8.63 35.02
C ARG A 165 -7.08 8.73 33.51
N ASP A 166 -6.41 7.89 32.74
CA ASP A 166 -6.62 7.74 31.29
C ASP A 166 -8.06 7.31 30.97
N LEU A 167 -8.69 8.00 30.02
CA LEU A 167 -9.99 7.65 29.45
C LEU A 167 -9.89 7.28 27.96
N ALA A 168 -8.81 7.65 27.29
CA ALA A 168 -8.65 7.43 25.86
C ALA A 168 -8.27 5.98 25.54
N ALA A 169 -7.21 5.42 26.14
CA ALA A 169 -6.79 4.07 25.77
C ALA A 169 -7.86 2.99 26.10
N PRO A 170 -8.55 3.02 27.26
CA PRO A 170 -9.63 2.06 27.52
C PRO A 170 -10.83 2.22 26.57
N ALA A 171 -11.18 3.44 26.18
CA ALA A 171 -12.27 3.66 25.23
C ALA A 171 -11.89 3.22 23.81
N TYR A 172 -10.63 3.47 23.43
CA TYR A 172 -10.06 3.06 22.15
C TYR A 172 -9.93 1.53 22.04
N GLU A 173 -9.49 0.84 23.10
CA GLU A 173 -9.43 -0.63 23.15
C GLU A 173 -10.79 -1.25 22.81
N LEU A 174 -11.86 -0.74 23.41
CA LEU A 174 -13.22 -1.27 23.20
C LEU A 174 -13.73 -0.99 21.78
N LEU A 175 -13.37 0.14 21.18
CA LEU A 175 -13.67 0.44 19.78
C LEU A 175 -12.90 -0.52 18.85
N LEU A 176 -11.60 -0.68 19.12
CA LEU A 176 -10.70 -1.50 18.32
C LEU A 176 -11.13 -2.97 18.36
N ALA A 177 -11.46 -3.51 19.54
CA ALA A 177 -12.01 -4.86 19.70
C ALA A 177 -13.31 -5.07 18.92
N LYS A 178 -14.25 -4.12 19.00
CA LYS A 178 -15.54 -4.21 18.31
C LYS A 178 -15.38 -4.16 16.79
N THR A 179 -14.50 -3.28 16.32
CA THR A 179 -14.22 -3.12 14.89
C THR A 179 -13.43 -4.31 14.34
N TYR A 180 -12.51 -4.86 15.12
CA TYR A 180 -11.79 -6.09 14.80
C TYR A 180 -12.75 -7.24 14.52
N ASP A 181 -13.69 -7.51 15.43
CA ASP A 181 -14.65 -8.60 15.25
C ASP A 181 -15.56 -8.36 14.04
N ALA A 182 -15.97 -7.13 13.78
CA ALA A 182 -16.82 -6.79 12.64
C ALA A 182 -16.08 -6.98 11.30
N LEU A 183 -14.86 -6.48 11.17
CA LEU A 183 -14.05 -6.65 9.96
C LEU A 183 -13.70 -8.12 9.74
N LYS A 184 -13.27 -8.84 10.78
CA LYS A 184 -12.97 -10.28 10.68
C LYS A 184 -14.19 -11.14 10.36
N SER A 185 -15.40 -10.65 10.63
CA SER A 185 -16.63 -11.34 10.20
C SER A 185 -16.92 -11.18 8.71
N VAL A 186 -16.37 -10.15 8.06
CA VAL A 186 -16.42 -9.99 6.60
C VAL A 186 -15.41 -10.91 5.94
N SER A 187 -14.16 -10.86 6.39
CA SER A 187 -13.12 -11.81 5.97
C SER A 187 -12.03 -11.92 7.04
N PRO A 188 -11.55 -13.14 7.36
CA PRO A 188 -10.41 -13.33 8.25
C PRO A 188 -9.11 -12.71 7.74
N ASP A 189 -9.01 -12.45 6.42
CA ASP A 189 -7.80 -11.96 5.73
C ASP A 189 -7.64 -10.43 5.75
N ILE A 190 -8.65 -9.73 6.24
CA ILE A 190 -8.59 -8.28 6.44
C ILE A 190 -7.62 -7.98 7.57
N ASN A 191 -6.63 -7.11 7.32
CA ASN A 191 -5.76 -6.61 8.36
C ASN A 191 -6.44 -5.45 9.09
N VAL A 192 -6.63 -5.62 10.40
CA VAL A 192 -7.13 -4.57 11.27
C VAL A 192 -5.94 -3.92 11.97
N ILE A 193 -5.71 -2.64 11.68
CA ILE A 193 -4.54 -1.90 12.13
C ILE A 193 -4.98 -0.96 13.26
N GLY A 194 -4.37 -1.12 14.43
CA GLY A 194 -4.64 -0.31 15.62
C GLY A 194 -3.49 0.65 15.94
N GLY A 195 -3.73 1.62 16.82
CA GLY A 195 -2.76 2.64 17.20
C GLY A 195 -2.97 3.92 16.38
N ALA A 196 -2.14 4.10 15.35
CA ALA A 196 -1.94 5.36 14.61
C ALA A 196 -1.54 6.49 15.56
N LEU A 197 -0.62 6.21 16.51
CA LEU A 197 -0.32 7.13 17.60
C LEU A 197 0.53 8.33 17.15
N SER A 198 0.26 9.51 17.73
CA SER A 198 1.22 10.62 17.70
C SER A 198 2.53 10.21 18.37
N PRO A 199 3.69 10.73 17.92
CA PRO A 199 5.00 10.28 18.39
C PRO A 199 5.37 10.81 19.78
N ARG A 200 4.58 11.72 20.35
CA ARG A 200 4.89 12.43 21.59
C ARG A 200 3.62 12.92 22.29
N GLY A 201 3.71 13.09 23.60
CA GLY A 201 2.66 13.64 24.43
C GLY A 201 3.19 14.12 25.77
N GLN A 202 2.37 14.88 26.51
CA GLN A 202 2.80 15.54 27.73
C GLN A 202 2.38 14.81 29.00
N ASP A 203 1.47 13.84 28.92
CA ASP A 203 0.93 13.09 30.07
C ASP A 203 0.37 13.99 31.17
N LYS A 204 -0.23 15.13 30.77
CA LYS A 204 -0.70 16.19 31.66
C LYS A 204 -2.18 16.49 31.45
N ARG A 205 -3.02 16.09 32.41
CA ARG A 205 -4.48 16.33 32.37
C ARG A 205 -4.88 17.81 32.31
N VAL A 206 -4.08 18.72 32.88
CA VAL A 206 -4.41 20.15 32.94
C VAL A 206 -3.77 20.96 31.81
N ALA A 207 -3.09 20.30 30.86
CA ALA A 207 -2.54 20.98 29.69
C ALA A 207 -3.66 21.45 28.76
N ALA A 208 -3.48 22.62 28.13
CA ALA A 208 -4.40 23.12 27.11
C ALA A 208 -4.53 22.14 25.93
N ARG A 209 -3.42 21.51 25.55
CA ARG A 209 -3.37 20.36 24.64
C ARG A 209 -3.15 19.09 25.47
N GLN A 210 -4.26 18.45 25.85
CA GLN A 210 -4.22 17.16 26.55
C GLN A 210 -3.74 16.08 25.60
N THR A 211 -2.70 15.35 25.98
CA THR A 211 -2.12 14.27 25.19
C THR A 211 -1.51 13.22 26.10
N HIS A 212 -1.49 11.99 25.62
CA HIS A 212 -0.68 10.91 26.17
C HIS A 212 0.56 10.70 25.31
N SER A 213 1.70 10.49 25.94
CA SER A 213 2.87 9.99 25.24
C SER A 213 2.60 8.60 24.68
N PRO A 214 3.18 8.23 23.52
CA PRO A 214 2.96 6.91 22.95
C PRO A 214 3.42 5.79 23.90
N THR A 215 4.44 6.04 24.73
CA THR A 215 4.88 5.07 25.74
C THR A 215 3.82 4.79 26.81
N ALA A 216 3.14 5.83 27.31
CA ALA A 216 2.08 5.67 28.29
C ALA A 216 0.84 5.03 27.66
N PHE A 217 0.43 5.53 26.48
CA PHE A 217 -0.75 5.04 25.78
C PHE A 217 -0.64 3.56 25.40
N ILE A 218 0.52 3.08 24.93
CA ILE A 218 0.72 1.64 24.64
C ILE A 218 0.59 0.79 25.91
N ALA A 219 1.15 1.25 27.03
CA ALA A 219 1.05 0.53 28.31
C ALA A 219 -0.41 0.46 28.80
N ASP A 220 -1.15 1.56 28.70
CA ASP A 220 -2.54 1.66 29.13
C ASP A 220 -3.49 0.90 28.19
N LEU A 221 -3.23 0.89 26.88
CA LEU A 221 -3.94 0.04 25.92
C LEU A 221 -3.81 -1.44 26.26
N GLY A 222 -2.59 -1.90 26.57
CA GLY A 222 -2.36 -3.26 27.03
C GLY A 222 -3.04 -3.59 28.37
N ALA A 223 -3.10 -2.61 29.28
CA ALA A 223 -3.82 -2.76 30.55
C ALA A 223 -5.34 -2.85 30.34
N ALA A 224 -5.90 -2.01 29.47
CA ALA A 224 -7.31 -2.06 29.09
C ALA A 224 -7.69 -3.42 28.48
N TYR A 225 -6.87 -3.94 27.55
CA TYR A 225 -7.10 -5.26 26.96
C TYR A 225 -7.16 -6.37 28.02
N ARG A 226 -6.28 -6.34 29.04
CA ARG A 226 -6.33 -7.33 30.13
C ARG A 226 -7.62 -7.25 30.94
N VAL A 227 -8.14 -6.04 31.17
CA VAL A 227 -9.37 -5.83 31.95
C VAL A 227 -10.58 -6.48 31.27
N THR A 228 -10.64 -6.47 29.94
CA THR A 228 -11.75 -7.09 29.20
C THR A 228 -11.72 -8.62 29.24
N LYS A 229 -10.60 -9.22 29.66
CA LYS A 229 -10.35 -10.68 29.63
C LYS A 229 -10.53 -11.29 28.23
N ARG A 230 -10.44 -10.45 27.19
CA ARG A 230 -10.52 -10.90 25.80
C ARG A 230 -9.35 -11.84 25.52
N THR A 231 -9.63 -12.93 24.81
CA THR A 231 -8.62 -13.93 24.38
C THR A 231 -8.30 -13.84 22.89
N ARG A 232 -9.08 -13.07 22.12
CA ARG A 232 -8.84 -12.78 20.70
C ARG A 232 -8.01 -11.51 20.55
N PRO A 233 -7.21 -11.36 19.48
CA PRO A 233 -6.55 -10.09 19.17
C PRO A 233 -7.55 -8.93 19.04
N ILE A 234 -7.03 -7.70 19.16
CA ILE A 234 -7.73 -6.45 18.82
C ILE A 234 -7.14 -5.80 17.57
N MET A 235 -5.95 -6.21 17.13
CA MET A 235 -5.31 -5.72 15.90
C MET A 235 -4.35 -6.77 15.34
N ASP A 236 -4.16 -6.71 14.04
CA ASP A 236 -3.19 -7.52 13.29
C ASP A 236 -1.90 -6.74 13.03
N MET A 237 -1.93 -5.41 13.02
CA MET A 237 -0.73 -4.56 12.96
C MET A 237 -0.87 -3.35 13.90
N PHE A 238 0.26 -2.75 14.27
CA PHE A 238 0.34 -1.53 15.07
C PHE A 238 0.88 -0.35 14.25
N ALA A 239 0.12 0.74 14.23
CA ALA A 239 0.43 1.99 13.54
C ALA A 239 0.96 3.07 14.49
N ILE A 240 1.88 3.91 14.01
CA ILE A 240 2.42 5.08 14.71
C ILE A 240 2.97 6.08 13.69
N HIS A 241 2.87 7.38 14.02
CA HIS A 241 3.31 8.49 13.18
C HIS A 241 4.66 9.06 13.71
N PRO A 242 5.82 8.45 13.42
CA PRO A 242 7.10 8.76 14.06
C PRO A 242 7.77 10.04 13.56
N TYR A 243 7.01 11.14 13.42
CA TYR A 243 7.54 12.43 12.99
C TYR A 243 8.69 12.92 13.88
N LEU A 244 9.64 13.60 13.26
CA LEU A 244 10.75 14.26 13.94
C LEU A 244 10.54 15.77 13.92
N ILE A 245 10.70 16.40 15.08
CA ILE A 245 10.63 17.85 15.22
C ILE A 245 11.84 18.29 16.04
N PRO A 246 12.63 19.26 15.56
CA PRO A 246 12.52 19.93 14.25
C PRO A 246 12.98 19.05 13.07
N SER A 247 12.58 19.41 11.85
CA SER A 247 12.92 18.75 10.58
C SER A 247 14.43 18.67 10.29
N ARG A 248 15.25 19.46 11.00
CA ARG A 248 16.73 19.37 10.94
C ARG A 248 17.30 18.13 11.66
N LEU A 249 16.51 17.42 12.47
CA LEU A 249 16.96 16.19 13.11
C LEU A 249 17.00 15.07 12.06
N PRO A 250 18.10 14.30 11.97
CA PRO A 250 18.16 13.18 11.04
C PRO A 250 17.26 12.03 11.51
N PRO A 251 16.83 11.14 10.60
CA PRO A 251 15.99 9.97 10.92
C PRO A 251 16.65 9.00 11.91
N THR A 252 17.98 9.05 12.03
CA THR A 252 18.79 8.26 12.97
C THR A 252 18.81 8.83 14.38
N PHE A 253 18.19 10.00 14.63
CA PHE A 253 18.12 10.60 15.95
C PHE A 253 17.15 9.82 16.85
N ALA A 254 17.68 9.16 17.88
CA ALA A 254 16.91 8.40 18.85
C ALA A 254 16.59 9.23 20.10
N HIS A 255 15.50 8.87 20.79
CA HIS A 255 15.01 9.54 21.98
C HIS A 255 15.06 8.64 23.24
N PRO A 256 16.16 7.93 23.55
CA PRO A 256 16.16 6.84 24.51
C PRO A 256 15.66 7.22 25.92
N ASN A 257 15.86 8.48 26.31
CA ASN A 257 15.58 9.00 27.65
C ASN A 257 14.30 9.85 27.72
N THR A 258 13.43 9.77 26.71
CA THR A 258 12.13 10.47 26.71
C THR A 258 11.01 9.51 26.32
N THR A 259 9.77 9.97 26.47
CA THR A 259 8.57 9.26 26.05
C THR A 259 8.23 9.45 24.56
N THR A 260 9.10 10.12 23.80
CA THR A 260 8.98 10.21 22.33
C THR A 260 9.41 8.89 21.68
N ILE A 261 8.74 8.52 20.59
CA ILE A 261 9.12 7.40 19.73
C ILE A 261 9.26 7.93 18.29
N GLY A 262 10.50 7.95 17.78
CA GLY A 262 10.79 8.09 16.35
C GLY A 262 11.18 6.76 15.71
N ILE A 263 11.49 6.75 14.40
CA ILE A 263 11.87 5.52 13.70
C ILE A 263 13.16 4.88 14.23
N ALA A 264 14.09 5.67 14.78
CA ALA A 264 15.30 5.18 15.44
C ALA A 264 15.05 4.60 16.84
N ASP A 265 13.86 4.80 17.42
CA ASP A 265 13.46 4.27 18.72
C ASP A 265 12.82 2.87 18.60
N TYR A 266 12.97 2.17 17.47
CA TYR A 266 12.39 0.84 17.23
C TYR A 266 12.57 -0.16 18.39
N PRO A 267 13.77 -0.33 19.01
CA PRO A 267 13.91 -1.24 20.15
C PRO A 267 13.02 -0.87 21.35
N LYS A 268 12.79 0.43 21.58
CA LYS A 268 11.89 0.93 22.63
C LYS A 268 10.43 0.58 22.29
N LEU A 269 10.02 0.83 21.05
CA LEU A 269 8.65 0.52 20.58
C LEU A 269 8.35 -0.98 20.72
N VAL A 270 9.23 -1.85 20.22
CA VAL A 270 9.07 -3.31 20.33
C VAL A 270 8.99 -3.77 21.78
N SER A 271 9.87 -3.25 22.66
CA SER A 271 9.84 -3.57 24.09
C SER A 271 8.50 -3.18 24.75
N LEU A 272 7.94 -2.03 24.38
CA LEU A 272 6.64 -1.57 24.87
C LEU A 272 5.51 -2.48 24.40
N LEU A 273 5.47 -2.86 23.13
CA LEU A 273 4.44 -3.76 22.59
C LEU A 273 4.52 -5.16 23.22
N ILE A 274 5.73 -5.71 23.38
CA ILE A 274 5.96 -6.98 24.08
C ILE A 274 5.40 -6.90 25.50
N LYS A 275 5.78 -5.86 26.26
CA LYS A 275 5.35 -5.70 27.65
C LYS A 275 3.85 -5.46 27.77
N ALA A 276 3.30 -4.61 26.91
CA ALA A 276 1.89 -4.23 26.93
C ALA A 276 0.98 -5.44 26.70
N PHE A 277 1.39 -6.40 25.87
CA PHE A 277 0.56 -7.55 25.51
C PHE A 277 1.11 -8.91 25.98
N ALA A 278 2.12 -8.91 26.87
CA ALA A 278 2.67 -10.13 27.45
C ALA A 278 1.58 -10.99 28.11
N LYS A 279 1.55 -12.29 27.76
CA LYS A 279 0.58 -13.28 28.27
C LYS A 279 -0.88 -12.90 28.00
N THR A 280 -1.14 -12.20 26.90
CA THR A 280 -2.48 -11.86 26.43
C THR A 280 -2.78 -12.54 25.09
N GLY A 281 -4.02 -12.47 24.61
CA GLY A 281 -4.37 -12.96 23.26
C GLY A 281 -3.88 -12.07 22.12
N GLN A 282 -3.36 -10.87 22.41
CA GLN A 282 -2.73 -10.00 21.42
C GLN A 282 -1.22 -10.34 21.31
N PRO A 283 -0.70 -10.73 20.14
CA PRO A 283 0.68 -11.18 19.98
C PRO A 283 1.69 -10.03 19.91
N GLY A 284 1.92 -9.32 21.03
CA GLY A 284 2.77 -8.11 21.05
C GLY A 284 4.23 -8.29 20.56
N ALA A 285 4.82 -9.49 20.71
CA ALA A 285 6.20 -9.75 20.30
C ALA A 285 6.38 -9.96 18.79
N ALA A 286 5.33 -10.46 18.12
CA ALA A 286 5.32 -10.73 16.69
C ALA A 286 4.48 -9.70 15.92
N LEU A 287 3.95 -8.69 16.61
CA LEU A 287 3.02 -7.70 16.04
C LEU A 287 3.73 -6.89 14.95
N PRO A 288 3.30 -6.99 13.68
CA PRO A 288 3.80 -6.13 12.63
C PRO A 288 3.56 -4.65 12.95
N ILE A 289 4.51 -3.81 12.57
CA ILE A 289 4.47 -2.36 12.77
C ILE A 289 4.37 -1.70 11.40
N ILE A 290 3.53 -0.67 11.31
CA ILE A 290 3.51 0.27 10.19
C ILE A 290 3.89 1.66 10.73
N TYR A 291 4.83 2.32 10.05
CA TYR A 291 5.02 3.76 10.21
C TYR A 291 4.12 4.44 9.18
N ASP A 292 2.87 4.70 9.55
CA ASP A 292 1.81 5.10 8.62
C ASP A 292 1.78 6.60 8.30
N GLU A 293 2.58 7.41 9.00
CA GLU A 293 2.89 8.78 8.59
C GLU A 293 4.33 9.17 8.99
N PHE A 294 5.13 9.59 8.01
CA PHE A 294 6.47 10.13 8.25
C PHE A 294 6.83 11.19 7.20
N GLY A 295 7.34 12.35 7.61
CA GLY A 295 7.61 13.42 6.66
C GLY A 295 8.69 14.39 7.11
N TYR A 296 9.38 14.98 6.14
CA TYR A 296 10.26 16.12 6.33
C TYR A 296 9.81 17.27 5.43
N GLN A 297 9.50 18.42 6.05
CA GLN A 297 9.13 19.60 5.28
C GLN A 297 10.32 20.12 4.48
N SER A 298 10.08 20.50 3.23
CA SER A 298 11.07 21.10 2.35
C SER A 298 10.80 22.59 2.14
N ILE A 299 11.87 23.37 1.96
CA ILE A 299 11.77 24.79 1.68
C ILE A 299 11.12 25.01 0.31
N VAL A 300 10.00 25.74 0.27
CA VAL A 300 9.32 26.11 -0.98
C VAL A 300 10.14 27.18 -1.73
N PRO A 301 10.62 26.90 -2.96
CA PRO A 301 11.38 27.86 -3.76
C PRO A 301 10.54 29.08 -4.14
N THR A 302 11.18 30.25 -4.30
CA THR A 302 10.50 31.51 -4.65
C THR A 302 9.59 31.38 -5.87
N ALA A 303 10.04 30.66 -6.91
CA ALA A 303 9.28 30.44 -8.14
C ALA A 303 8.00 29.60 -7.94
N LYS A 304 7.88 28.85 -6.84
CA LYS A 304 6.73 28.00 -6.51
C LYS A 304 5.80 28.60 -5.46
N ARG A 305 6.23 29.64 -4.71
CA ARG A 305 5.46 30.24 -3.61
C ARG A 305 4.03 30.64 -3.96
N ARG A 306 3.74 30.99 -5.22
CA ARG A 306 2.37 31.34 -5.69
C ARG A 306 1.34 30.21 -5.54
N PHE A 307 1.79 28.97 -5.38
CA PHE A 307 0.91 27.80 -5.21
C PHE A 307 0.58 27.52 -3.74
N TYR A 308 1.17 28.28 -2.82
CA TYR A 308 1.09 28.05 -1.39
C TYR A 308 0.50 29.24 -0.64
N SER A 309 -0.19 28.96 0.45
CA SER A 309 -0.62 29.94 1.46
C SER A 309 0.19 29.78 2.75
N ASN A 310 0.08 30.75 3.67
CA ASN A 310 0.60 30.64 5.03
C ASN A 310 2.12 30.39 5.19
N LEU A 311 2.94 30.78 4.20
CA LEU A 311 4.41 30.59 4.20
C LEU A 311 5.18 31.29 5.35
N GLY A 312 4.50 32.11 6.16
CA GLY A 312 5.09 32.83 7.30
C GLY A 312 4.89 32.14 8.65
N THR A 313 4.26 30.97 8.70
CA THR A 313 3.97 30.26 9.95
C THR A 313 5.24 29.60 10.54
N PRO A 314 5.24 29.29 11.85
CA PRO A 314 6.31 28.49 12.44
C PRO A 314 6.46 27.09 11.82
N ALA A 315 5.35 26.49 11.35
CA ALA A 315 5.37 25.21 10.64
C ALA A 315 6.18 25.32 9.35
N ALA A 316 5.85 26.30 8.48
CA ALA A 316 6.59 26.58 7.24
C ALA A 316 8.08 26.87 7.46
N ALA A 317 8.44 27.43 8.62
CA ALA A 317 9.83 27.73 8.98
C ALA A 317 10.64 26.48 9.36
N ASP A 318 10.01 25.40 9.85
CA ASP A 318 10.68 24.13 10.16
C ASP A 318 10.85 23.27 8.91
N ALA A 319 11.64 23.77 7.95
CA ALA A 319 11.86 23.13 6.66
C ALA A 319 13.35 22.96 6.35
N ILE A 320 13.66 21.93 5.54
CA ILE A 320 15.02 21.61 5.08
C ILE A 320 15.14 21.77 3.56
N THR A 321 16.36 21.74 3.04
CA THR A 321 16.58 21.75 1.59
C THR A 321 16.14 20.42 0.96
N GLU A 322 15.69 20.43 -0.29
CA GLU A 322 15.29 19.20 -1.00
C GLU A 322 16.41 18.15 -1.07
N PRO A 323 17.71 18.49 -1.30
CA PRO A 323 18.79 17.51 -1.19
C PRO A 323 18.89 16.85 0.20
N ARG A 324 18.61 17.60 1.28
CA ARG A 324 18.58 17.02 2.64
C ARG A 324 17.34 16.16 2.83
N GLN A 325 16.19 16.57 2.28
CA GLN A 325 14.97 15.78 2.29
C GLN A 325 15.18 14.41 1.61
N ALA A 326 15.80 14.40 0.43
CA ALA A 326 16.17 13.18 -0.30
C ALA A 326 17.09 12.28 0.54
N LEU A 327 18.13 12.86 1.15
CA LEU A 327 19.05 12.15 2.03
C LEU A 327 18.33 11.52 3.23
N TYR A 328 17.44 12.28 3.88
CA TYR A 328 16.74 11.81 5.07
C TYR A 328 15.68 10.75 4.75
N TYR A 329 14.95 10.85 3.65
CA TYR A 329 14.05 9.77 3.25
C TYR A 329 14.82 8.49 2.92
N ARG A 330 15.93 8.57 2.17
CA ARG A 330 16.79 7.40 1.92
C ARG A 330 17.30 6.77 3.22
N GLN A 331 17.80 7.58 4.15
CA GLN A 331 18.26 7.09 5.45
C GLN A 331 17.13 6.47 6.28
N ALA A 332 15.94 7.06 6.25
CA ALA A 332 14.77 6.53 6.94
C ALA A 332 14.36 5.17 6.36
N ILE A 333 14.20 5.08 5.03
CA ILE A 333 13.82 3.84 4.35
C ILE A 333 14.82 2.72 4.64
N ALA A 334 16.13 2.99 4.49
CA ALA A 334 17.17 2.00 4.78
C ALA A 334 17.18 1.58 6.27
N LEU A 335 16.98 2.52 7.20
CA LEU A 335 16.90 2.20 8.63
C LEU A 335 15.70 1.29 8.92
N VAL A 336 14.54 1.57 8.31
CA VAL A 336 13.30 0.82 8.52
C VAL A 336 13.33 -0.54 7.81
N ALA A 337 13.99 -0.65 6.66
CA ALA A 337 14.23 -1.92 5.98
C ALA A 337 14.92 -2.94 6.92
N CYS A 338 15.80 -2.47 7.80
CA CYS A 338 16.49 -3.34 8.76
C CYS A 338 15.74 -3.57 10.09
N GLN A 339 14.47 -3.17 10.20
CA GLN A 339 13.66 -3.39 11.41
C GLN A 339 12.78 -4.64 11.24
N PRO A 340 13.04 -5.72 12.02
CA PRO A 340 12.47 -7.04 11.72
C PRO A 340 10.94 -7.17 11.73
N THR A 341 10.23 -6.40 12.55
CA THR A 341 8.75 -6.46 12.61
C THR A 341 8.07 -5.31 11.88
N VAL A 342 8.81 -4.41 11.22
CA VAL A 342 8.19 -3.33 10.47
C VAL A 342 7.79 -3.82 9.09
N ALA A 343 6.48 -3.89 8.83
CA ALA A 343 5.93 -4.36 7.56
C ALA A 343 5.98 -3.28 6.47
N GLY A 344 5.98 -1.99 6.86
CA GLY A 344 6.15 -0.92 5.91
C GLY A 344 6.16 0.49 6.49
N MET A 345 6.39 1.44 5.60
CA MET A 345 6.55 2.86 5.90
C MET A 345 5.81 3.70 4.85
N LEU A 346 5.00 4.64 5.32
CA LEU A 346 4.27 5.59 4.49
C LEU A 346 4.80 6.99 4.74
N ILE A 347 5.22 7.66 3.67
CA ILE A 347 5.57 9.08 3.76
C ILE A 347 4.30 9.94 3.77
N PHE A 348 4.34 11.08 4.44
CA PHE A 348 3.32 12.11 4.34
C PHE A 348 4.06 13.26 3.66
N HIS A 349 3.93 13.54 2.36
CA HIS A 349 2.91 13.10 1.39
C HIS A 349 3.51 12.63 0.04
N VAL A 350 2.66 12.36 -0.96
CA VAL A 350 3.09 12.32 -2.37
C VAL A 350 3.27 13.75 -2.87
N VAL A 351 2.23 14.59 -2.72
CA VAL A 351 2.20 15.98 -3.17
C VAL A 351 2.19 16.91 -1.97
N ASP A 352 2.87 18.05 -2.05
CA ASP A 352 2.77 19.05 -0.99
C ASP A 352 1.35 19.58 -0.80
N GLU A 353 1.00 19.81 0.45
CA GLU A 353 -0.18 20.58 0.80
C GLU A 353 0.03 22.06 0.43
N ARG A 354 -1.03 22.67 -0.10
CA ARG A 354 -1.04 24.10 -0.45
C ARG A 354 -0.93 25.00 0.78
N ASP A 355 -1.45 24.55 1.91
CA ASP A 355 -1.38 25.29 3.17
C ASP A 355 -0.04 25.02 3.87
N ALA A 356 0.81 26.05 4.01
CA ALA A 356 2.08 25.92 4.72
C ALA A 356 1.99 25.96 6.25
N ASP A 357 0.78 26.02 6.82
CA ASP A 357 0.55 25.62 8.21
C ASP A 357 0.46 24.09 8.38
N ALA A 358 0.34 23.36 7.26
CA ALA A 358 0.30 21.91 7.17
C ALA A 358 1.63 21.34 6.65
N TRP A 359 1.66 20.48 5.61
CA TRP A 359 2.86 19.74 5.23
C TRP A 359 3.40 20.02 3.81
N GLN A 360 4.66 20.50 3.73
CA GLN A 360 5.43 20.59 2.47
C GLN A 360 6.48 19.49 2.35
N SER A 361 6.07 18.27 2.67
CA SER A 361 6.92 17.09 2.76
C SER A 361 6.79 16.12 1.59
N GLY A 362 5.93 16.45 0.61
CA GLY A 362 5.77 15.70 -0.63
C GLY A 362 7.04 15.62 -1.47
N VAL A 363 7.07 14.69 -2.42
CA VAL A 363 8.10 14.62 -3.48
C VAL A 363 7.70 15.38 -4.75
N TYR A 364 6.46 15.87 -4.80
CA TYR A 364 5.98 16.85 -5.76
C TYR A 364 5.59 18.15 -5.04
N TYR A 365 5.75 19.30 -5.70
CA TYR A 365 5.18 20.55 -5.23
C TYR A 365 3.66 20.57 -5.40
N ALA A 366 2.97 21.55 -4.81
CA ALA A 366 1.52 21.70 -4.88
C ALA A 366 0.94 21.92 -6.30
N ASP A 367 1.79 22.19 -7.30
CA ASP A 367 1.41 22.26 -8.73
C ASP A 367 1.62 20.93 -9.49
N GLY A 368 2.02 19.86 -8.79
CA GLY A 368 2.27 18.54 -9.36
C GLY A 368 3.63 18.39 -10.04
N THR A 369 4.47 19.43 -10.06
CA THR A 369 5.82 19.29 -10.62
C THR A 369 6.76 18.59 -9.62
N PRO A 370 7.71 17.77 -10.10
CA PRO A 370 8.59 16.99 -9.23
C PRO A 370 9.60 17.88 -8.50
N LYS A 371 9.91 17.52 -7.25
CA LYS A 371 11.04 18.05 -6.50
C LYS A 371 12.32 17.32 -6.85
N THR A 372 13.47 17.93 -6.53
CA THR A 372 14.78 17.28 -6.70
C THR A 372 14.99 16.07 -5.77
N SER A 373 14.12 15.89 -4.77
CA SER A 373 14.12 14.73 -3.88
C SER A 373 13.48 13.47 -4.47
N LEU A 374 12.66 13.59 -5.52
CA LEU A 374 11.87 12.48 -6.07
C LEU A 374 12.71 11.26 -6.44
N ASP A 375 13.77 11.44 -7.22
CA ASP A 375 14.57 10.31 -7.73
C ASP A 375 15.22 9.51 -6.59
N GLY A 376 15.73 10.23 -5.57
CA GLY A 376 16.35 9.59 -4.40
C GLY A 376 15.34 8.82 -3.57
N VAL A 377 14.13 9.35 -3.40
CA VAL A 377 13.04 8.66 -2.70
C VAL A 377 12.57 7.44 -3.48
N ARG A 378 12.36 7.59 -4.79
CA ARG A 378 11.92 6.50 -5.68
C ARG A 378 12.87 5.32 -5.65
N GLN A 379 14.17 5.57 -5.82
CA GLN A 379 15.17 4.51 -5.83
C GLN A 379 15.19 3.73 -4.50
N SER A 380 15.13 4.42 -3.37
CA SER A 380 15.07 3.77 -2.06
C SER A 380 13.75 3.03 -1.82
N ALA A 381 12.62 3.59 -2.25
CA ALA A 381 11.33 2.94 -2.11
C ALA A 381 11.29 1.62 -2.91
N LEU A 382 11.78 1.62 -4.14
CA LEU A 382 11.89 0.40 -4.97
C LEU A 382 12.86 -0.61 -4.35
N ALA A 383 14.05 -0.16 -3.92
CA ALA A 383 15.03 -1.06 -3.29
C ALA A 383 14.50 -1.74 -2.03
N ALA A 384 13.80 -1.00 -1.16
CA ALA A 384 13.16 -1.54 0.04
C ALA A 384 12.02 -2.51 -0.26
N ARG A 385 11.25 -2.27 -1.33
CA ARG A 385 10.16 -3.16 -1.78
C ARG A 385 10.70 -4.47 -2.35
N ASP A 386 11.80 -4.39 -3.09
CA ASP A 386 12.46 -5.54 -3.70
C ASP A 386 13.41 -6.26 -2.73
N GLY A 387 13.57 -5.72 -1.51
CA GLY A 387 14.48 -6.27 -0.51
C GLY A 387 15.96 -6.16 -0.88
N THR A 388 16.29 -5.27 -1.81
CA THR A 388 17.66 -5.05 -2.30
C THR A 388 18.40 -3.96 -1.53
N ASP A 389 17.75 -3.33 -0.54
CA ASP A 389 18.39 -2.53 0.50
C ASP A 389 19.28 -3.45 1.37
N GLY A 390 20.48 -3.74 0.88
CA GLY A 390 21.41 -4.66 1.51
C GLY A 390 21.98 -4.15 2.84
N GLY A 391 22.56 -5.07 3.61
CA GLY A 391 23.36 -4.74 4.80
C GLY A 391 22.62 -4.77 6.14
N CYS A 392 21.40 -5.34 6.19
CA CYS A 392 20.70 -5.55 7.44
C CYS A 392 21.31 -6.70 8.26
N ALA A 393 21.43 -6.50 9.57
CA ALA A 393 21.95 -7.53 10.48
C ALA A 393 20.94 -8.65 10.78
N LYS A 394 19.65 -8.42 10.46
CA LYS A 394 18.54 -9.33 10.68
C LYS A 394 17.55 -9.19 9.54
N ASP A 395 17.01 -10.32 9.10
CA ASP A 395 15.91 -10.35 8.14
C ASP A 395 14.59 -9.90 8.79
N LYS A 396 13.63 -9.51 7.96
CA LYS A 396 12.27 -9.26 8.41
C LYS A 396 11.58 -10.57 8.76
N THR A 397 10.71 -10.47 9.74
CA THR A 397 9.92 -11.58 10.30
C THR A 397 8.44 -11.55 9.88
N VAL A 398 8.09 -10.53 9.09
CA VAL A 398 6.74 -10.14 8.70
C VAL A 398 6.52 -10.11 7.19
N ASP A 399 7.56 -10.39 6.39
CA ASP A 399 7.45 -10.49 4.93
C ASP A 399 7.34 -11.96 4.52
N PRO A 400 6.23 -12.37 3.88
CA PRO A 400 6.06 -13.74 3.39
C PRO A 400 6.76 -14.02 2.06
N PHE A 401 7.13 -12.98 1.29
CA PHE A 401 7.52 -13.14 -0.11
C PHE A 401 9.03 -13.41 -0.29
N GLU A 402 9.35 -14.38 -1.15
CA GLU A 402 10.68 -14.56 -1.74
C GLU A 402 10.70 -14.09 -3.20
N SER A 403 9.71 -14.51 -3.98
CA SER A 403 9.60 -14.17 -5.40
C SER A 403 8.15 -14.28 -5.90
N VAL A 404 7.83 -13.57 -6.99
CA VAL A 404 6.56 -13.75 -7.72
C VAL A 404 6.81 -13.55 -9.21
N ALA A 405 6.25 -14.42 -10.05
CA ALA A 405 6.19 -14.22 -11.49
C ALA A 405 4.77 -14.54 -12.02
N PHE A 406 4.22 -13.62 -12.80
CA PHE A 406 2.93 -13.77 -13.46
C PHE A 406 3.14 -14.18 -14.91
N HIS A 407 2.54 -15.28 -15.35
CA HIS A 407 2.69 -15.77 -16.72
C HIS A 407 1.45 -15.43 -17.55
N VAL A 408 1.66 -14.78 -18.69
CA VAL A 408 0.60 -14.58 -19.69
C VAL A 408 0.39 -15.90 -20.43
N PRO A 409 -0.86 -16.38 -20.60
CA PRO A 409 -1.13 -17.63 -21.29
C PRO A 409 -0.77 -17.52 -22.78
N PRO A 410 -0.32 -18.62 -23.42
CA PRO A 410 -0.20 -18.67 -24.87
C PRO A 410 -1.60 -18.59 -25.55
N PRO A 411 -1.68 -18.35 -26.88
CA PRO A 411 -2.95 -18.24 -27.63
C PRO A 411 -3.82 -19.51 -27.67
N ALA A 412 -3.34 -20.63 -27.12
CA ALA A 412 -4.09 -21.88 -27.01
C ALA A 412 -4.66 -22.04 -25.60
N PRO A 413 -5.75 -22.81 -25.39
CA PRO A 413 -6.30 -23.03 -24.05
C PRO A 413 -5.22 -23.59 -23.11
N ALA A 414 -4.79 -22.78 -22.16
CA ALA A 414 -3.76 -23.11 -21.19
C ALA A 414 -4.16 -22.50 -19.84
N PRO A 415 -3.82 -23.17 -18.72
CA PRO A 415 -4.06 -22.60 -17.41
C PRO A 415 -3.24 -21.31 -17.24
N LEU A 416 -3.87 -20.32 -16.61
CA LEU A 416 -3.18 -19.14 -16.12
C LEU A 416 -2.24 -19.56 -14.99
N ARG A 417 -1.00 -19.06 -14.98
CA ARG A 417 0.03 -19.51 -14.05
C ARG A 417 0.68 -18.35 -13.30
N VAL A 418 0.88 -18.57 -12.00
CA VAL A 418 1.66 -17.69 -11.13
C VAL A 418 2.70 -18.54 -10.40
N GLU A 419 3.97 -18.18 -10.53
CA GLU A 419 5.05 -18.77 -9.74
C GLU A 419 5.23 -17.92 -8.48
N LEU A 420 5.13 -18.53 -7.30
CA LEU A 420 5.27 -17.88 -6.00
C LEU A 420 6.40 -18.55 -5.21
N GLY A 421 7.37 -17.78 -4.75
CA GLY A 421 8.33 -18.22 -3.74
C GLY A 421 7.95 -17.63 -2.37
N CYS A 422 7.88 -18.48 -1.34
CA CYS A 422 7.68 -18.02 0.04
C CYS A 422 8.89 -18.37 0.93
N THR A 423 9.43 -17.35 1.61
CA THR A 423 10.57 -17.48 2.54
C THR A 423 10.20 -18.26 3.81
N VAL A 424 8.91 -18.28 4.16
CA VAL A 424 8.30 -19.01 5.27
C VAL A 424 6.99 -19.64 4.81
N GLY A 425 6.37 -20.52 5.62
CA GLY A 425 5.03 -21.02 5.33
C GLY A 425 4.05 -19.85 5.11
N CYS A 426 3.40 -19.83 3.94
CA CYS A 426 2.52 -18.76 3.51
C CYS A 426 1.17 -19.32 3.04
N THR A 427 0.10 -18.58 3.30
CA THR A 427 -1.21 -18.77 2.68
C THR A 427 -1.35 -17.73 1.57
N TYR A 428 -1.98 -18.12 0.47
CA TYR A 428 -2.17 -17.24 -0.68
C TYR A 428 -3.57 -17.34 -1.26
N THR A 429 -4.00 -16.23 -1.87
CA THR A 429 -5.16 -16.13 -2.74
C THR A 429 -4.68 -15.51 -4.04
N ALA A 430 -4.80 -16.24 -5.15
CA ALA A 430 -4.52 -15.72 -6.47
C ALA A 430 -5.84 -15.56 -7.22
N ARG A 431 -6.01 -14.42 -7.89
CA ARG A 431 -7.22 -14.05 -8.64
C ARG A 431 -6.84 -13.50 -10.00
N VAL A 432 -7.76 -13.63 -10.93
CA VAL A 432 -7.71 -12.97 -12.23
C VAL A 432 -8.96 -12.15 -12.35
N THR A 433 -8.79 -10.85 -12.53
CA THR A 433 -9.86 -9.87 -12.55
C THR A 433 -10.01 -9.33 -13.97
N ASP A 434 -11.24 -9.26 -14.49
CA ASP A 434 -11.55 -8.58 -15.74
C ASP A 434 -11.46 -7.06 -15.52
N LEU A 435 -10.67 -6.36 -16.32
CA LEU A 435 -10.46 -4.93 -16.15
C LEU A 435 -11.60 -4.06 -16.71
N THR A 436 -12.58 -4.67 -17.39
CA THR A 436 -13.72 -3.94 -17.93
C THR A 436 -14.82 -3.71 -16.89
N ASP A 437 -15.10 -4.71 -16.06
CA ASP A 437 -16.14 -4.66 -15.03
C ASP A 437 -15.61 -4.86 -13.60
N GLY A 438 -14.36 -5.32 -13.43
CA GLY A 438 -13.72 -5.54 -12.13
C GLY A 438 -14.08 -6.88 -11.49
N GLU A 439 -14.72 -7.80 -12.20
CA GLU A 439 -15.14 -9.10 -11.68
C GLU A 439 -14.00 -10.14 -11.68
N ASP A 440 -13.92 -10.95 -10.63
CA ASP A 440 -12.95 -12.05 -10.54
C ASP A 440 -13.41 -13.24 -11.42
N VAL A 441 -12.75 -13.45 -12.56
CA VAL A 441 -13.07 -14.53 -13.52
C VAL A 441 -12.40 -15.88 -13.19
N ALA A 442 -11.39 -15.86 -12.33
CA ALA A 442 -10.78 -17.06 -11.78
C ALA A 442 -10.18 -16.76 -10.40
N HIS A 443 -10.24 -17.71 -9.49
CA HIS A 443 -9.58 -17.61 -8.19
C HIS A 443 -9.08 -18.97 -7.70
N VAL A 444 -8.02 -18.96 -6.91
CA VAL A 444 -7.52 -20.13 -6.20
C VAL A 444 -6.92 -19.70 -4.87
N GLU A 445 -7.13 -20.52 -3.85
CA GLU A 445 -6.55 -20.35 -2.52
C GLU A 445 -5.68 -21.56 -2.20
N GLY A 446 -4.60 -21.33 -1.45
CA GLY A 446 -3.71 -22.40 -1.05
C GLY A 446 -2.74 -22.00 0.06
N GLU A 447 -1.94 -22.97 0.48
CA GLU A 447 -0.89 -22.80 1.47
C GLU A 447 0.36 -23.56 1.00
N GLY A 448 1.54 -23.02 1.26
CA GLY A 448 2.81 -23.67 0.92
C GLY A 448 4.03 -22.96 1.48
N SER A 449 5.21 -23.47 1.14
CA SER A 449 6.51 -22.87 1.50
C SER A 449 7.54 -23.17 0.40
N GLY A 450 8.49 -22.26 0.17
CA GLY A 450 9.42 -22.36 -0.95
C GLY A 450 8.71 -22.09 -2.29
N PRO A 451 9.18 -22.68 -3.40
CA PRO A 451 8.56 -22.52 -4.71
C PRO A 451 7.18 -23.19 -4.78
N ILE A 452 6.19 -22.44 -5.26
CA ILE A 452 4.79 -22.83 -5.42
C ILE A 452 4.35 -22.47 -6.84
N ASP A 453 3.89 -23.47 -7.58
CA ASP A 453 3.26 -23.29 -8.89
C ASP A 453 1.74 -23.19 -8.75
N ILE A 454 1.21 -21.98 -8.92
CA ILE A 454 -0.22 -21.71 -8.83
C ILE A 454 -0.82 -21.80 -10.23
N SER A 455 -1.78 -22.70 -10.40
CA SER A 455 -2.53 -22.88 -11.65
C SER A 455 -3.97 -22.39 -11.44
N LEU A 456 -4.36 -21.34 -12.16
CA LEU A 456 -5.72 -20.82 -12.17
C LEU A 456 -6.43 -21.40 -13.39
N THR A 457 -7.34 -22.32 -13.13
CA THR A 457 -8.18 -22.94 -14.16
C THR A 457 -9.54 -22.28 -14.17
N SER A 458 -9.93 -21.75 -15.32
CA SER A 458 -11.31 -21.43 -15.66
C SER A 458 -11.60 -22.17 -16.96
N GLU A 459 -12.72 -22.88 -17.02
CA GLU A 459 -13.04 -23.73 -18.17
C GLU A 459 -13.18 -22.93 -19.47
N THR A 460 -13.37 -21.61 -19.39
CA THR A 460 -13.25 -20.63 -20.49
C THR A 460 -13.19 -19.21 -19.93
N ILE A 461 -12.03 -18.54 -20.03
CA ILE A 461 -11.96 -17.08 -19.83
C ILE A 461 -12.26 -16.43 -21.18
N PRO A 462 -13.26 -15.53 -21.28
CA PRO A 462 -13.57 -14.88 -22.54
C PRO A 462 -12.41 -14.01 -23.03
N PRO A 463 -12.40 -13.62 -24.31
CA PRO A 463 -11.47 -12.61 -24.79
C PRO A 463 -11.71 -11.28 -24.09
N GLY A 464 -10.64 -10.64 -23.64
CA GLY A 464 -10.74 -9.47 -22.77
C GLY A 464 -9.37 -9.01 -22.26
N VAL A 465 -9.39 -8.01 -21.39
CA VAL A 465 -8.19 -7.49 -20.72
C VAL A 465 -8.29 -7.83 -19.24
N TYR A 466 -7.27 -8.49 -18.72
CA TYR A 466 -7.25 -9.10 -17.40
C TYR A 466 -6.03 -8.66 -16.60
N GLN A 467 -6.10 -8.83 -15.29
CA GLN A 467 -4.97 -8.62 -14.38
C GLN A 467 -4.95 -9.71 -13.31
N TYR A 468 -3.76 -10.18 -12.97
CA TYR A 468 -3.59 -11.02 -11.78
C TYR A 468 -3.54 -10.17 -10.52
N ALA A 469 -4.19 -10.65 -9.46
CA ALA A 469 -3.99 -10.18 -8.10
C ALA A 469 -3.56 -11.37 -7.23
N LEU A 470 -2.33 -11.34 -6.72
CA LEU A 470 -1.81 -12.33 -5.78
C LEU A 470 -1.68 -11.70 -4.41
N ARG A 471 -2.45 -12.21 -3.45
CA ARG A 471 -2.34 -11.86 -2.04
C ARG A 471 -1.69 -13.01 -1.28
N VAL A 472 -0.66 -12.70 -0.48
CA VAL A 472 0.08 -13.70 0.31
C VAL A 472 0.27 -13.19 1.72
N PHE A 473 0.18 -14.07 2.71
CA PHE A 473 0.45 -13.79 4.11
C PHE A 473 1.15 -14.96 4.79
N VAL A 474 1.90 -14.69 5.86
CA VAL A 474 2.58 -15.72 6.65
C VAL A 474 1.56 -16.53 7.44
N VAL A 475 1.68 -17.87 7.37
CA VAL A 475 0.80 -18.81 8.06
C VAL A 475 0.77 -18.51 9.56
N GLY A 476 -0.45 -18.41 10.10
CA GLY A 476 -0.67 -18.14 11.53
C GLY A 476 -0.25 -16.74 11.99
N LYS A 477 0.13 -15.83 11.08
CA LYS A 477 0.48 -14.43 11.39
C LYS A 477 -0.40 -13.46 10.59
N PRO A 478 -1.62 -13.17 11.06
CA PRO A 478 -2.42 -12.07 10.56
C PRO A 478 -1.61 -10.77 10.53
N GLY A 479 -1.89 -9.86 9.58
CA GLY A 479 -1.15 -8.59 9.50
C GLY A 479 0.16 -8.67 8.72
N THR A 480 0.49 -9.81 8.12
CA THR A 480 1.65 -9.95 7.22
C THR A 480 1.26 -9.96 5.75
N ALA A 481 -0.03 -9.76 5.48
CA ALA A 481 -0.53 -9.89 4.13
C ALA A 481 0.00 -8.77 3.23
N VAL A 482 0.41 -9.16 2.04
CA VAL A 482 0.94 -8.30 1.00
C VAL A 482 0.29 -8.72 -0.32
N THR A 483 -0.09 -7.74 -1.12
CA THR A 483 -0.69 -7.97 -2.44
C THR A 483 0.29 -7.55 -3.53
N ARG A 484 0.33 -8.32 -4.61
CA ARG A 484 1.08 -8.04 -5.84
C ARG A 484 0.10 -8.15 -7.01
N PHE A 485 0.21 -7.23 -7.94
CA PHE A 485 -0.57 -7.23 -9.17
C PHE A 485 0.36 -7.45 -10.36
N SER A 486 -0.15 -8.08 -11.41
CA SER A 486 0.56 -8.10 -12.70
C SER A 486 0.34 -6.81 -13.47
N GLU A 487 1.14 -6.59 -14.51
CA GLU A 487 0.70 -5.75 -15.61
C GLU A 487 -0.59 -6.31 -16.23
N PRO A 488 -1.47 -5.46 -16.79
CA PRO A 488 -2.60 -5.92 -17.59
C PRO A 488 -2.14 -6.81 -18.75
N PHE A 489 -2.91 -7.84 -19.06
CA PHE A 489 -2.68 -8.73 -20.19
C PHE A 489 -3.97 -9.00 -20.96
N THR A 490 -3.84 -9.33 -22.24
CA THR A 490 -4.99 -9.58 -23.12
C THR A 490 -5.11 -11.06 -23.41
N ILE A 491 -6.32 -11.59 -23.34
CA ILE A 491 -6.67 -12.89 -23.92
C ILE A 491 -7.38 -12.60 -25.25
N GLU A 492 -6.78 -13.05 -26.35
CA GLU A 492 -7.33 -12.86 -27.69
C GLU A 492 -8.40 -13.91 -28.01
N ALA A 493 -9.33 -13.55 -28.90
CA ALA A 493 -10.26 -14.52 -29.47
C ALA A 493 -9.50 -15.54 -30.32
N ALA A 494 -9.93 -16.81 -30.28
CA ALA A 494 -9.40 -17.82 -31.17
C ALA A 494 -9.55 -17.36 -32.63
N PRO A 495 -8.49 -17.47 -33.47
CA PRO A 495 -8.60 -17.09 -34.86
C PRO A 495 -9.72 -17.90 -35.53
N PRO A 496 -10.50 -17.29 -36.44
CA PRO A 496 -11.56 -18.02 -37.14
C PRO A 496 -10.95 -19.23 -37.85
N PRO A 497 -11.69 -20.36 -37.94
CA PRO A 497 -11.21 -21.51 -38.69
C PRO A 497 -10.87 -21.07 -40.12
N PRO A 498 -9.81 -21.64 -40.74
CA PRO A 498 -9.50 -21.34 -42.13
C PRO A 498 -10.74 -21.60 -42.99
N PRO A 499 -11.01 -20.76 -44.00
CA PRO A 499 -12.16 -20.94 -44.87
C PRO A 499 -12.13 -22.36 -45.46
N ASP A 500 -13.26 -23.05 -45.38
CA ASP A 500 -13.40 -24.40 -45.90
C ASP A 500 -13.08 -24.38 -47.41
N PRO A 501 -12.04 -25.10 -47.88
CA PRO A 501 -11.66 -25.09 -49.29
C PRO A 501 -12.74 -25.68 -50.21
N THR A 502 -13.84 -26.19 -49.66
CA THR A 502 -14.99 -26.73 -50.40
C THR A 502 -16.13 -25.73 -50.64
N ILE A 503 -16.05 -24.51 -50.08
CA ILE A 503 -17.06 -23.47 -50.33
C ILE A 503 -16.54 -22.54 -51.43
N ASP A 504 -17.12 -22.69 -52.63
CA ASP A 504 -16.91 -21.75 -53.74
C ASP A 504 -17.22 -20.31 -53.28
N PRO A 505 -16.43 -19.31 -53.71
CA PRO A 505 -16.71 -17.91 -53.38
C PRO A 505 -18.13 -17.54 -53.86
N PRO A 506 -18.89 -16.77 -53.06
CA PRO A 506 -20.24 -16.38 -53.44
C PRO A 506 -20.21 -15.65 -54.79
N LEU A 507 -21.09 -16.07 -55.70
CA LEU A 507 -21.27 -15.43 -57.01
C LEU A 507 -21.41 -13.90 -56.83
N PRO A 508 -20.73 -13.09 -57.67
CA PRO A 508 -20.83 -11.64 -57.57
C PRO A 508 -22.29 -11.22 -57.69
N THR A 509 -22.76 -10.46 -56.70
CA THR A 509 -24.10 -9.87 -56.71
C THR A 509 -24.27 -8.99 -57.95
N PRO A 510 -25.41 -9.07 -58.68
CA PRO A 510 -25.64 -8.24 -59.85
C PRO A 510 -25.56 -6.76 -59.49
N ALA A 511 -24.89 -5.97 -60.35
CA ALA A 511 -24.75 -4.53 -60.16
C ALA A 511 -26.13 -3.85 -60.01
N PRO A 512 -26.27 -2.89 -59.09
CA PRO A 512 -27.51 -2.15 -58.94
C PRO A 512 -27.86 -1.38 -60.22
N ALA A 513 -29.14 -1.37 -60.58
CA ALA A 513 -29.65 -0.68 -61.75
C ALA A 513 -29.34 0.83 -61.65
N PRO A 514 -29.00 1.49 -62.78
CA PRO A 514 -28.68 2.92 -62.78
C PRO A 514 -29.90 3.75 -62.35
N PRO A 515 -29.67 4.85 -61.61
CA PRO A 515 -30.75 5.70 -61.13
C PRO A 515 -31.47 6.40 -62.31
N PRO A 516 -32.78 6.67 -62.19
CA PRO A 516 -33.53 7.37 -63.22
C PRO A 516 -33.04 8.82 -63.39
N VAL A 517 -32.92 9.25 -64.65
CA VAL A 517 -32.51 10.60 -65.05
C VAL A 517 -33.52 11.64 -64.54
N PRO A 518 -33.10 12.70 -63.84
CA PRO A 518 -34.01 13.74 -63.38
C PRO A 518 -34.52 14.60 -64.55
N LEU A 519 -35.84 14.74 -64.64
CA LEU A 519 -36.52 15.69 -65.52
C LEU A 519 -36.27 17.13 -65.03
N LEU A 520 -35.65 17.95 -65.88
CA LEU A 520 -35.47 19.40 -65.70
C LEU A 520 -36.83 20.12 -65.63
N PRO A 521 -37.06 21.04 -64.67
CA PRO A 521 -38.16 21.97 -64.74
C PRO A 521 -37.82 23.14 -65.67
N LEU A 522 -38.72 23.38 -66.62
CA LEU A 522 -38.79 24.56 -67.48
C LEU A 522 -38.94 25.84 -66.64
N THR A 523 -38.16 26.84 -67.02
CA THR A 523 -38.26 28.23 -66.59
C THR A 523 -39.55 28.87 -67.11
N ALA A 524 -40.24 29.63 -66.27
CA ALA A 524 -41.17 30.68 -66.70
C ALA A 524 -41.29 31.79 -65.65
N SER A 525 -41.16 33.01 -66.16
CA SER A 525 -41.19 34.34 -65.55
C SER A 525 -42.44 34.68 -64.74
N LEU A 526 -42.25 35.43 -63.64
CA LEU A 526 -42.70 36.84 -63.46
C LEU A 526 -42.17 37.40 -62.13
#